data_AF-A0A147KG13-F1
#
_entry.id   AF-A0A147KG13-F1
#
_cell.length_a   1.000
_cell.length_b   1.000
_cell.length_c   1.000
_cell.angle_alpha   90.00
_cell.angle_beta   90.00
_cell.angle_gamma   90.00
#
_symmetry.space_group_name_H-M   'P 1'
#
loop_
_entity.id
_entity.type
_entity.pdbx_description
1 polymer ?
#
loop_
_entity_poly.entity_id
_entity_poly.type
_entity_poly.pdbx_seq_one_letter_code
_entity_poly.pdbx_strand_id
1 'polypeptide(L)' 'MYGLIWRLIPGPWFVKLLVSLALIAGAAALLWYVVFPWADPYLPFNDVTVDGGDSVYGTTPAQTAEPEADG' A
#
# COMPACT_ATOMS: atom_id res chain seq x y z
N MET A 1 -31.83 36.66 8.60
CA MET A 1 -31.95 35.31 8.02
C MET A 1 -30.60 34.73 7.54
N TYR A 2 -29.51 34.89 8.33
CA TYR A 2 -28.30 34.03 8.38
C TYR A 2 -27.69 34.04 9.80
N GLY A 3 -28.39 34.67 10.76
CA GLY A 3 -27.86 35.07 12.06
C GLY A 3 -27.82 33.97 13.11
N LEU A 4 -28.37 32.78 12.83
CA LEU A 4 -28.36 31.65 13.76
C LEU A 4 -27.18 30.69 13.53
N ILE A 5 -26.74 30.48 12.28
CA ILE A 5 -25.56 29.65 11.97
C ILE A 5 -24.25 30.30 12.46
N TRP A 6 -24.15 31.63 12.43
CA TRP A 6 -22.98 32.37 12.92
C TRP A 6 -22.97 32.61 14.44
N ARG A 7 -24.04 32.21 15.15
CA ARG A 7 -24.22 32.50 16.58
C ARG A 7 -24.22 31.26 17.47
N LEU A 8 -24.10 30.06 16.89
CA LEU A 8 -24.15 28.79 17.61
C LEU A 8 -22.79 28.12 17.84
N ILE A 9 -21.68 28.73 17.37
CA ILE A 9 -20.33 28.30 17.76
C ILE A 9 -19.69 29.42 18.60
N PRO A 10 -19.77 29.39 19.94
CA PRO A 10 -18.94 30.24 20.79
C PRO A 10 -17.51 29.69 20.72
N GLY A 11 -16.68 30.27 19.86
CA GLY A 11 -15.32 29.77 19.67
C GLY A 11 -14.46 30.79 18.93
N PRO A 12 -13.31 31.20 19.47
CA PRO A 12 -12.40 32.10 18.77
C PRO A 12 -11.87 31.44 17.49
N TRP A 13 -11.23 32.23 16.62
CA TRP A 13 -10.77 31.79 15.30
C TRP A 13 -9.98 30.46 15.31
N PHE A 14 -9.28 30.13 16.41
CA PHE A 14 -8.58 28.87 16.60
C PHE A 14 -9.50 27.63 16.64
N VAL A 15 -10.75 27.73 17.12
CA VAL A 15 -11.68 26.59 17.13
C VAL A 15 -12.09 26.23 15.71
N LYS A 16 -12.34 27.25 14.87
CA LYS A 16 -12.66 27.05 13.45
C LYS A 16 -11.47 26.46 12.70
N LEU A 17 -10.27 26.92 13.02
CA LEU A 17 -9.02 26.36 12.51
C LEU A 17 -8.88 24.88 12.93
N LEU A 18 -9.09 24.56 14.20
CA LEU A 18 -8.97 23.22 14.74
C LEU A 18 -9.97 22.26 14.08
N VAL A 19 -11.23 22.66 13.91
CA VAL A 19 -12.26 21.83 13.25
C VAL A 19 -11.92 21.60 11.77
N SER A 20 -11.46 22.64 11.06
CA SER A 20 -11.01 22.49 9.67
C SER A 20 -9.81 21.54 9.56
N LEU A 21 -8.83 21.69 10.46
CA LEU A 21 -7.66 20.83 10.51
C LEU A 21 -8.02 19.39 10.87
N ALA A 22 -8.97 19.20 11.78
CA ALA A 22 -9.50 17.89 12.16
C ALA A 22 -10.24 17.22 10.99
N LEU A 23 -10.98 17.98 10.17
CA LEU A 23 -11.60 17.44 8.96
C LEU A 23 -10.56 17.00 7.93
N ILE A 24 -9.53 17.80 7.71
CA ILE A 24 -8.43 17.46 6.79
C ILE A 24 -7.69 16.22 7.31
N ALA A 25 -7.32 16.20 8.59
CA ALA A 25 -6.65 15.06 9.21
C ALA A 25 -7.54 13.81 9.19
N GLY A 26 -8.84 13.94 9.44
CA GLY A 26 -9.81 12.87 9.34
C GLY A 26 -9.92 12.30 7.92
N ALA A 27 -9.98 13.17 6.91
CA ALA A 27 -9.98 12.75 5.51
C ALA A 27 -8.67 12.05 5.14
N ALA A 28 -7.52 12.60 5.52
CA ALA A 28 -6.21 11.99 5.28
C ALA A 28 -6.09 10.62 5.96
N ALA A 29 -6.56 10.49 7.21
CA ALA A 29 -6.60 9.22 7.93
C ALA A 29 -7.55 8.22 7.24
N LEU A 30 -8.71 8.66 6.75
CA LEU A 30 -9.63 7.79 6.01
C LEU A 30 -8.97 7.28 4.71
N LEU A 31 -8.28 8.15 3.98
CA LEU A 31 -7.52 7.77 2.80
C LEU A 31 -6.44 6.74 3.16
N TRP A 32 -5.73 6.93 4.26
CA TRP A 32 -4.64 6.06 4.68
C TRP A 32 -5.11 4.69 5.19
N TYR A 33 -6.11 4.65 6.07
CA TYR A 33 -6.55 3.43 6.76
C TYR A 33 -7.69 2.69 6.06
N VAL A 34 -8.42 3.32 5.13
CA VAL A 34 -9.56 2.71 4.44
C VAL A 34 -9.33 2.64 2.93
N VAL A 35 -8.99 3.77 2.31
CA VAL A 35 -8.83 3.81 0.85
C VAL A 35 -7.58 3.03 0.43
N PHE A 36 -6.47 3.17 1.14
CA PHE A 36 -5.24 2.46 0.79
C PHE A 36 -5.40 0.94 0.89
N PRO A 37 -5.94 0.34 1.97
CA PRO A 37 -6.19 -1.11 1.99
C PRO A 37 -7.15 -1.61 0.90
N TRP A 38 -8.11 -0.78 0.50
CA TRP A 38 -8.97 -1.10 -0.65
C TRP A 38 -8.24 -0.96 -1.99
N ALA A 39 -7.36 0.04 -2.13
CA ALA A 39 -6.61 0.33 -3.35
C ALA A 39 -5.38 -0.57 -3.54
N ASP A 40 -4.81 -1.08 -2.45
CA ASP A 40 -3.64 -1.96 -2.36
C ASP A 40 -3.68 -3.09 -3.39
N PRO A 41 -4.75 -3.91 -3.50
CA PRO A 41 -4.81 -4.98 -4.51
C PRO A 41 -4.86 -4.49 -5.97
N TYR A 42 -5.18 -3.21 -6.21
CA TYR A 42 -5.23 -2.64 -7.56
C TYR A 42 -3.92 -1.96 -7.97
N LEU A 43 -2.98 -1.80 -7.06
CA LEU A 43 -1.70 -1.18 -7.37
C LEU A 43 -0.80 -2.19 -8.10
N PRO A 44 -0.36 -1.90 -9.34
CA PRO A 44 0.47 -2.80 -10.15
C PRO A 44 1.90 -2.97 -9.62
N PHE A 45 2.19 -2.40 -8.44
CA PHE A 45 3.47 -2.49 -7.73
C PHE A 45 3.48 -3.62 -6.68
N ASN A 46 2.31 -4.14 -6.30
CA ASN A 46 2.18 -5.23 -5.31
C ASN A 46 2.33 -6.63 -5.93
N ASP A 47 2.30 -6.73 -7.26
CA ASP A 47 2.85 -7.88 -7.99
C ASP A 47 4.38 -7.82 -7.91
N VAL A 48 4.92 -8.16 -6.73
CA VAL A 48 6.34 -8.51 -6.63
C VAL A 48 6.56 -9.75 -7.49
N THR A 49 7.38 -9.59 -8.52
CA THR A 49 7.94 -10.65 -9.34
C THR A 49 8.73 -11.65 -8.49
N VAL A 50 8.03 -12.55 -7.80
CA VAL A 50 8.61 -13.80 -7.28
C VAL A 50 8.66 -14.80 -8.43
N ASP A 51 9.35 -14.44 -9.51
CA ASP A 51 9.72 -15.33 -10.61
C ASP A 51 11.19 -15.03 -10.93
N GLY A 52 12.11 -15.71 -10.24
CA GLY A 52 13.54 -15.54 -10.48
C GLY A 52 14.50 -16.15 -9.47
N GLY A 53 13.99 -16.80 -8.40
CA GLY A 53 14.80 -17.62 -7.51
C GLY A 53 15.01 -19.07 -7.97
N ASP A 54 14.26 -19.53 -8.99
CA ASP A 54 14.18 -20.95 -9.37
C ASP A 54 14.99 -21.33 -10.63
N SER A 55 15.80 -20.44 -11.19
CA SER A 55 16.57 -20.73 -12.41
C SER A 55 18.07 -21.02 -12.22
N VAL A 56 18.59 -21.06 -10.98
CA VAL A 56 20.05 -21.21 -10.77
C VAL A 56 20.49 -22.39 -9.90
N TYR A 57 19.58 -23.08 -9.17
CA TYR A 57 19.96 -24.23 -8.31
C TYR A 57 19.40 -25.60 -8.73
N GLY A 58 18.76 -25.71 -9.89
CA GLY A 58 18.02 -26.93 -10.28
C GLY A 58 18.60 -27.81 -11.37
N THR A 59 19.69 -27.42 -12.05
CA THR A 59 20.21 -28.21 -13.18
C THR A 59 21.69 -28.49 -12.99
N THR A 60 21.96 -29.47 -12.13
CA THR A 60 23.13 -30.34 -12.28
C THR A 60 22.75 -31.47 -13.24
N PRO A 61 23.20 -31.47 -14.51
CA PRO A 61 23.31 -32.69 -15.27
C PRO A 61 24.75 -33.19 -15.14
N ALA A 62 25.18 -33.53 -13.93
CA ALA A 62 26.26 -34.50 -13.72
C ALA A 62 25.68 -35.93 -13.81
N GLN A 63 24.76 -36.13 -14.76
CA GLN A 63 24.12 -37.40 -15.07
C GLN A 63 23.94 -37.47 -16.59
N THR A 64 25.04 -37.47 -17.32
CA THR A 64 25.09 -38.02 -18.68
C THR A 64 26.49 -38.59 -18.89
N ALA A 65 26.51 -39.92 -18.81
CA ALA A 65 27.47 -40.83 -19.45
C ALA A 65 28.94 -40.71 -19.03
N GLU A 66 29.29 -41.42 -17.96
CA GLU A 66 30.45 -42.32 -18.03
C GLU A 66 30.22 -43.32 -19.17
N PRO A 67 31.11 -43.45 -20.17
CA PRO A 67 31.35 -44.72 -20.81
C PRO A 67 32.49 -45.38 -20.04
N GLU A 68 32.14 -46.10 -18.99
CA GLU A 68 32.94 -47.25 -18.58
C GLU A 68 32.77 -48.33 -19.68
N ALA A 69 33.87 -49.03 -20.00
CA ALA A 69 33.96 -50.19 -20.91
C ALA A 69 33.94 -49.86 -22.43
N ASP A 70 34.75 -50.44 -23.31
CA ASP A 70 35.63 -51.62 -23.24
C ASP A 70 36.39 -51.70 -24.58
N GLY A 71 37.61 -52.26 -24.58
CA GLY A 71 38.26 -52.88 -25.77
C GLY A 71 39.22 -52.05 -26.61
#